data_AF-A0A849I6P0-F1
#
_entry.id   AF-A0A849I6P0-F1
#
_cell.length_a   1.000
_cell.length_b   1.000
_cell.length_c   1.000
_cell.angle_alpha   90.00
_cell.angle_beta   90.00
_cell.angle_gamma   90.00
#
_symmetry.space_group_name_H-M   'P 1'
#
loop_
_entity.id
_entity.type
_entity.pdbx_description
1 polymer ?
#
loop_
_entity_poly.entity_id
_entity_poly.type
_entity_poly.pdbx_seq_one_letter_code
_entity_poly.pdbx_strand_id
1 'polypeptide(L)' 'MAIHYFHCTDGFDLILDRRGRDTKAFGDALITAREVAAEIMQAVPAYREWDNWAVHIYDEAGPLEVVPFARQPRAAV' A
#
# COMPACT_ATOMS: atom_id res chain seq x y z
N MET A 1 -8.04 -8.32 -16.33
CA MET A 1 -8.08 -8.36 -14.86
C MET A 1 -6.73 -8.87 -14.43
N ALA A 2 -6.06 -8.14 -13.53
CA ALA A 2 -4.73 -8.47 -13.07
C ALA A 2 -4.73 -8.55 -11.55
N ILE A 3 -4.07 -9.56 -11.01
CA ILE A 3 -3.92 -9.73 -9.58
C ILE A 3 -2.83 -8.77 -9.12
N HIS A 4 -3.19 -7.86 -8.21
CA HIS A 4 -2.25 -6.96 -7.58
C HIS A 4 -2.03 -7.38 -6.13
N TYR A 5 -0.76 -7.39 -5.70
CA TYR A 5 -0.36 -7.67 -4.33
C TYR A 5 0.04 -6.38 -3.62
N PHE A 6 -0.35 -6.27 -2.35
CA PHE A 6 -0.15 -5.06 -1.55
C PHE A 6 0.73 -5.40 -0.34
N HIS A 7 2.01 -5.05 -0.39
CA HIS A 7 2.94 -5.33 0.70
C HIS A 7 3.25 -4.05 1.45
N CYS A 8 3.14 -4.05 2.77
CA CYS A 8 3.39 -2.85 3.58
C CYS A 8 4.72 -2.97 4.30
N THR A 9 5.56 -1.94 4.23
CA THR A 9 6.87 -1.95 4.88
C THR A 9 7.33 -0.54 5.21
N ASP A 10 8.15 -0.41 6.25
CA ASP A 10 8.94 0.78 6.59
C ASP A 10 10.45 0.59 6.33
N GLY A 11 10.82 -0.50 5.67
CA GLY A 11 12.21 -0.91 5.44
C GLY A 11 12.82 -1.77 6.54
N PHE A 12 12.15 -1.94 7.69
CA PHE A 12 12.56 -2.83 8.77
C PHE A 12 11.56 -3.96 8.99
N ASP A 13 10.27 -3.61 9.07
CA ASP A 13 9.15 -4.52 9.21
C ASP A 13 8.40 -4.71 7.88
N LEU A 14 7.72 -5.85 7.76
CA LEU A 14 7.02 -6.24 6.53
C LEU A 14 5.71 -6.96 6.82
N ILE A 15 4.63 -6.46 6.22
CA ILE A 15 3.31 -7.07 6.17
C ILE A 15 3.04 -7.51 4.73
N LEU A 16 2.98 -8.82 4.51
CA LEU A 16 2.75 -9.40 3.19
C LEU A 16 1.28 -9.74 2.95
N ASP A 17 0.68 -9.14 1.94
CA ASP A 17 -0.53 -9.67 1.31
C ASP A 17 -0.25 -10.97 0.54
N ARG A 18 -0.82 -12.09 1.00
CA ARG A 18 -0.68 -13.41 0.37
C ARG A 18 -1.81 -13.77 -0.58
N ARG A 19 -2.87 -12.97 -0.62
CA ARG A 19 -4.06 -13.26 -1.43
C ARG A 19 -3.99 -12.51 -2.75
N GLY A 20 -3.51 -11.27 -2.72
CA GLY A 20 -3.68 -10.34 -3.83
C GLY A 20 -5.16 -9.99 -4.02
N ARG A 21 -5.43 -8.92 -4.78
CA ARG A 21 -6.78 -8.49 -5.14
C ARG A 21 -6.86 -8.29 -6.65
N ASP A 22 -7.97 -8.70 -7.24
CA ASP A 22 -8.24 -8.45 -8.66
C ASP A 22 -8.65 -6.99 -8.83
N THR A 23 -7.84 -6.24 -9.57
CA THR A 23 -8.17 -4.85 -9.93
C THR A 23 -8.26 -4.71 -11.44
N LYS A 24 -9.20 -3.88 -11.90
CA LYS A 24 -9.52 -3.73 -13.33
C LYS A 24 -8.61 -2.72 -14.01
N ALA A 25 -8.17 -1.70 -13.26
CA ALA A 25 -7.24 -0.68 -13.72
C ALA A 25 -6.23 -0.31 -12.63
N PHE A 26 -5.08 0.23 -13.04
CA PHE A 26 -4.05 0.71 -12.11
C PHE A 26 -4.58 1.78 -11.13
N GLY A 27 -5.52 2.62 -11.56
CA GLY A 27 -6.18 3.59 -10.68
C GLY A 27 -6.93 2.93 -9.52
N ASP A 28 -7.53 1.77 -9.75
CA ASP A 28 -8.20 0.98 -8.70
C ASP A 28 -7.17 0.42 -7.72
N ALA A 29 -6.03 -0.06 -8.21
CA ALA A 29 -4.94 -0.54 -7.36
C ALA A 29 -4.41 0.57 -6.43
N LEU A 30 -4.30 1.81 -6.89
CA LEU A 30 -3.92 2.95 -6.03
C LEU A 30 -4.95 3.25 -4.94
N ILE A 31 -6.25 3.12 -5.25
CA ILE A 31 -7.31 3.30 -4.26
C ILE A 31 -7.23 2.18 -3.22
N THR A 32 -7.12 0.93 -3.68
CA THR A 32 -7.00 -0.24 -2.82
C THR A 32 -5.75 -0.19 -1.93
N ALA A 33 -4.61 0.30 -2.43
CA ALA A 33 -3.42 0.49 -1.60
C ALA A 33 -3.67 1.45 -0.43
N ARG A 34 -4.41 2.54 -0.66
CA ARG A 34 -4.78 3.48 0.41
C ARG A 34 -5.75 2.85 1.41
N GLU A 35 -6.67 2.02 0.95
CA GLU A 35 -7.58 1.27 1.82
C GLU A 35 -6.80 0.28 2.69
N VAL A 36 -5.86 -0.47 2.12
CA VAL A 36 -4.98 -1.39 2.86
C VAL A 36 -4.19 -0.67 3.94
N ALA A 37 -3.60 0.50 3.63
CA ALA A 37 -2.90 1.29 4.62
C ALA A 37 -3.82 1.71 5.79
N ALA A 38 -5.03 2.20 5.48
CA ALA A 38 -6.00 2.60 6.49
C ALA A 38 -6.48 1.42 7.35
N GLU A 39 -6.73 0.26 6.73
CA GLU A 39 -7.11 -0.99 7.43
C GLU A 39 -6.04 -1.40 8.45
N ILE A 40 -4.76 -1.37 8.06
CA ILE A 40 -3.64 -1.75 8.92
C ILE A 40 -3.46 -0.76 10.07
N MET A 41 -3.49 0.55 9.80
CA MET A 41 -3.42 1.58 10.85
C MET A 41 -4.54 1.42 11.89
N GLN A 42 -5.74 1.06 11.46
CA GLN A 42 -6.88 0.83 12.35
C GLN A 42 -6.77 -0.48 13.13
N ALA A 43 -6.19 -1.53 12.53
CA ALA A 43 -5.98 -2.82 13.18
C ALA A 43 -4.91 -2.76 14.28
N VAL A 44 -3.93 -1.86 14.16
CA VAL A 44 -2.81 -1.72 15.12
C VAL A 44 -2.70 -0.28 15.65
N PRO A 45 -3.68 0.19 16.44
CA PRO A 45 -3.75 1.60 16.89
C PRO A 45 -2.64 1.98 17.88
N ALA A 46 -1.95 1.00 18.48
CA ALA A 46 -0.84 1.23 19.39
C ALA A 46 0.46 1.63 18.66
N TYR A 47 0.59 1.27 17.38
CA TYR A 47 1.74 1.64 16.57
C TYR A 47 1.55 3.07 16.05
N ARG A 48 2.54 3.94 16.26
CA ARG A 48 2.44 5.38 15.97
C ARG A 48 3.40 5.87 14.88
N GLU A 49 4.31 5.03 14.43
CA GLU A 49 5.40 5.39 13.50
C GLU A 49 5.04 5.10 12.04
N TRP A 50 3.78 5.35 11.64
CA TRP A 50 3.30 5.07 10.29
C TRP A 50 3.86 5.98 9.20
N ASP A 51 4.55 7.06 9.56
CA ASP A 51 5.07 8.05 8.60
C ASP A 51 6.12 7.48 7.64
N ASN A 52 6.85 6.44 8.08
CA ASN A 52 7.85 5.76 7.27
C ASN A 52 7.29 4.55 6.51
N TRP A 53 6.02 4.20 6.72
CA TRP A 53 5.40 3.06 6.07
C TRP A 53 4.91 3.39 4.66
N ALA A 54 5.01 2.42 3.77
CA ALA A 54 4.44 2.48 2.44
C ALA A 54 3.85 1.14 2.00
N VAL A 55 2.86 1.19 1.12
CA VAL A 55 2.29 0.05 0.41
C VAL A 55 3.00 -0.06 -0.93
N HIS A 56 3.71 -1.15 -1.13
CA HIS A 56 4.29 -1.52 -2.41
C HIS A 56 3.27 -2.37 -3.18
N ILE A 57 2.93 -1.92 -4.39
CA ILE A 57 2.02 -2.58 -5.29
C ILE A 57 2.84 -3.42 -6.27
N TYR A 58 2.50 -4.70 -6.38
CA TYR A 58 3.10 -5.63 -7.32
C TYR A 58 2.05 -6.27 -8.21
N ASP A 59 2.42 -6.63 -9.42
CA ASP A 59 1.68 -7.56 -10.27
C ASP A 59 2.58 -8.73 -10.70
N GLU A 60 2.11 -9.54 -11.65
CA GLU A 60 2.89 -10.66 -12.19
C GLU A 60 4.16 -10.23 -12.94
N ALA A 61 4.22 -8.99 -13.43
CA ALA A 61 5.38 -8.43 -14.12
C ALA A 61 6.40 -7.82 -13.16
N GLY A 62 5.98 -7.45 -11.94
CA GLY A 62 6.86 -7.02 -10.86
C GLY A 62 6.34 -5.80 -10.10
N PRO A 63 7.24 -4.95 -9.56
CA PRO A 63 6.84 -3.76 -8.81
C PRO A 63 6.21 -2.72 -9.74
N LEU A 64 5.07 -2.18 -9.34
CA LEU A 64 4.34 -1.15 -10.09
C LEU A 64 4.48 0.24 -9.47
N GLU A 65 4.23 0.35 -8.17
CA GLU A 65 4.15 1.65 -7.50
C GLU A 65 4.34 1.52 -5.98
N VAL A 66 4.73 2.62 -5.34
CA VAL A 66 4.85 2.71 -3.89
C VAL A 66 3.96 3.83 -3.37
N VAL A 67 3.04 3.50 -2.47
CA VAL A 67 2.05 4.42 -1.91
C VAL A 67 2.32 4.63 -0.42
N PRO A 68 2.81 5.80 0.00
CA PRO A 68 3.03 6.09 1.42
C PRO A 68 1.75 6.00 2.25
N PHE A 69 1.88 5.54 3.50
CA PHE A 69 0.81 5.50 4.50
C PHE A 69 0.34 6.91 4.84
N ALA A 70 1.29 7.80 5.16
CA ALA A 70 1.02 9.21 5.33
C ALA A 70 0.70 9.85 3.98
N ARG A 71 -0.41 10.58 3.90
CA ARG A 71 -0.74 11.37 2.71
C ARG A 71 0.34 12.43 2.53
N GLN A 72 1.23 12.25 1.55
CA GLN A 72 2.20 13.29 1.22
C GLN A 72 1.44 14.60 0.91
N PRO A 73 1.84 15.74 1.49
CA PRO A 73 1.30 17.01 1.08
C PRO A 73 1.56 17.15 -0.42
N ARG A 74 0.50 17.43 -1.19
CA ARG A 74 0.61 17.66 -2.63
C ARG A 74 1.71 18.70 -2.83
N ALA A 75 2.81 18.31 -3.48
CA ALA A 75 3.86 19.24 -3.84
C ALA A 75 3.18 20.42 -4.55
N ALA A 76 3.25 21.59 -3.93
CA ALA A 76 2.75 22.82 -4.54
C ALA A 76 3.68 23.11 -5.72
N VAL A 77 3.14 22.98 -6.93
CA VAL A 77 3.74 23.46 -8.18
C VAL A 77 3.36 24.93 -8.36
#